data_AF-A0A2S2DH81-F1
#
_entry.id   AF-A0A2S2DH81-F1
#
_cell.length_a   1.000
_cell.length_b   1.000
_cell.length_c   1.000
_cell.angle_alpha   90.00
_cell.angle_beta   90.00
_cell.angle_gamma   90.00
#
_symmetry.space_group_name_H-M   'P 1'
#
loop_
_entity.id
_entity.type
_entity.pdbx_description
1 polymer ?
#
loop_
_entity_poly.entity_id
_entity_poly.type
_entity_poly.pdbx_seq_one_letter_code
_entity_poly.pdbx_strand_id
1 'polypeptide(L)'
;MYTSAPSAEEMAAAGLAAEDYAGEVVEIWPENLLAYDVFAALGTQWRVGMGGATGLDYAAVPVVLRLKGVLRAEWTQLFEDLRVMESAALQTMRPA
;
A
#
# COMPACT_ATOMS: atom_id res chain seq x y z
N MET A 1 -8.70 -1.01 -5.79
CA MET A 1 -8.25 -2.03 -4.82
C MET A 1 -9.49 -2.64 -4.19
N TYR A 2 -9.91 -3.82 -4.68
CA TYR A 2 -11.24 -4.44 -4.59
C TYR A 2 -12.24 -4.04 -5.67
N THR A 3 -11.96 -4.48 -6.88
CA THR A 3 -13.03 -4.97 -7.77
C THR A 3 -13.37 -6.38 -7.30
N SER A 4 -14.65 -6.66 -7.05
CA SER A 4 -15.13 -8.03 -6.86
C SER A 4 -14.71 -8.87 -8.07
N ALA A 5 -14.22 -10.08 -7.85
CA ALA A 5 -13.92 -10.98 -8.95
C ALA A 5 -15.19 -11.19 -9.82
N PRO A 6 -15.08 -11.17 -11.15
CA PRO A 6 -16.21 -11.46 -12.03
C PRO A 6 -16.80 -12.84 -11.72
N SER A 7 -18.10 -13.00 -11.93
CA SER A 7 -18.76 -14.29 -11.77
C SER A 7 -18.22 -15.31 -12.79
N ALA A 8 -18.33 -16.61 -12.47
CA ALA A 8 -17.84 -17.67 -13.36
C ALA A 8 -18.45 -17.62 -14.77
N GLU A 9 -19.68 -17.11 -14.90
CA GLU A 9 -20.34 -16.93 -16.19
C GLU A 9 -19.71 -15.79 -17.01
N GLU A 10 -19.34 -14.68 -16.37
CA GLU A 10 -18.66 -13.55 -17.02
C GLU A 10 -17.23 -13.92 -17.44
N MET A 11 -16.52 -14.70 -16.62
CA MET A 11 -15.18 -15.21 -16.95
C MET A 11 -15.22 -16.17 -18.15
N ALA A 12 -16.19 -17.10 -18.17
CA ALA A 12 -16.37 -18.03 -19.27
C ALA A 12 -16.80 -17.36 -20.58
N ALA A 13 -17.66 -16.34 -20.52
CA ALA A 13 -18.07 -15.57 -21.69
C ALA A 13 -16.90 -14.78 -22.32
N ALA A 14 -15.95 -14.35 -21.51
CA ALA A 14 -14.72 -13.69 -21.95
C ALA A 14 -13.61 -14.66 -22.38
N GLY A 15 -13.79 -15.97 -22.18
CA GLY A 15 -12.78 -17.00 -22.47
C GLY A 15 -11.61 -17.00 -21.49
N LEU A 16 -11.79 -16.44 -20.29
CA LEU A 16 -10.78 -16.34 -19.24
C LEU A 16 -11.06 -17.37 -18.14
N ALA A 17 -10.01 -18.03 -17.66
CA ALA A 17 -10.09 -18.98 -16.57
C ALA A 17 -9.95 -18.25 -15.22
N ALA A 18 -10.40 -18.86 -14.12
CA ALA A 18 -10.32 -18.23 -12.80
C ALA A 18 -8.86 -17.95 -12.39
N GLU A 19 -7.92 -18.73 -12.92
CA GLU A 19 -6.48 -18.57 -12.72
C GLU A 19 -5.95 -17.29 -13.40
N ASP A 20 -6.60 -16.80 -14.46
CA ASP A 20 -6.25 -15.52 -15.11
C ASP A 20 -6.63 -14.31 -14.23
N TYR A 21 -7.43 -14.53 -13.18
CA TYR A 21 -7.80 -13.53 -12.16
C TYR A 21 -7.08 -13.74 -10.83
N ALA A 22 -6.22 -14.75 -10.71
CA ALA A 22 -5.32 -14.86 -9.57
C ALA A 22 -4.38 -13.64 -9.64
N GLY A 23 -4.57 -12.69 -8.72
CA GLY A 23 -3.75 -11.48 -8.68
C GLY A 23 -2.27 -11.83 -8.71
N GLU A 24 -1.49 -11.05 -9.46
CA GLU A 24 -0.04 -11.23 -9.54
C GLU A 24 0.54 -11.32 -8.12
N VAL A 25 1.17 -12.45 -7.80
CA VAL A 25 1.83 -12.64 -6.51
C VAL A 25 3.11 -11.81 -6.53
N VAL A 26 3.05 -10.62 -5.92
CA VAL A 26 4.21 -9.76 -5.76
C VAL A 26 4.94 -10.17 -4.49
N GLU A 27 6.12 -10.76 -4.65
CA GLU A 27 7.00 -11.05 -3.52
C GLU A 27 7.67 -9.76 -3.01
N ILE A 28 7.72 -9.63 -1.68
CA ILE A 28 8.40 -8.52 -1.01
C ILE A 28 9.71 -9.06 -0.44
N TRP A 29 10.81 -8.41 -0.78
CA TRP A 29 12.13 -8.79 -0.24
C TRP A 29 12.15 -8.63 1.29
N PRO A 30 12.82 -9.54 2.04
CA PRO A 30 12.77 -9.56 3.50
C PRO A 30 13.10 -8.22 4.18
N GLU A 31 14.04 -7.47 3.63
CA GLU A 31 14.45 -6.15 4.11
C GLU A 31 13.35 -5.07 3.96
N ASN A 32 12.46 -5.23 2.98
CA ASN A 32 11.38 -4.29 2.70
C ASN A 32 10.08 -4.66 3.41
N LEU A 33 10.00 -5.87 4.00
CA LEU A 33 8.78 -6.37 4.62
C LEU A 33 8.31 -5.46 5.76
N LEU A 34 9.24 -4.99 6.59
CA LEU A 34 8.89 -4.09 7.70
C LEU A 34 8.37 -2.73 7.22
N ALA A 35 9.03 -2.15 6.20
CA ALA A 35 8.58 -0.89 5.60
C ALA A 35 7.19 -1.05 4.97
N TYR A 36 6.97 -2.12 4.21
CA TYR A 36 5.68 -2.46 3.65
C TYR A 36 4.60 -2.61 4.72
N ASP A 37 4.89 -3.37 5.77
CA ASP A 37 3.95 -3.60 6.86
C ASP A 37 3.53 -2.29 7.53
N VAL A 38 4.48 -1.40 7.80
CA VAL A 38 4.20 -0.09 8.41
C VAL A 38 3.40 0.78 7.43
N PHE A 39 3.78 0.81 6.15
CA PHE A 39 3.06 1.55 5.11
C PHE A 39 1.61 1.07 4.94
N ALA A 40 1.40 -0.25 4.89
CA ALA A 40 0.08 -0.84 4.80
C ALA A 40 -0.79 -0.49 6.02
N ALA A 41 -0.20 -0.48 7.22
CA ALA A 41 -0.90 -0.06 8.44
C ALA A 41 -1.27 1.43 8.44
N LEU A 42 -0.51 2.28 7.74
CA LEU A 42 -0.80 3.69 7.52
C LEU A 42 -1.79 3.93 6.36
N GLY A 43 -2.27 2.89 5.67
CA GLY A 43 -2.96 3.02 4.38
C GLY A 43 -4.22 3.90 4.36
N THR A 44 -4.82 4.20 5.53
CA THR A 44 -5.98 5.11 5.67
C THR A 44 -5.60 6.53 6.11
N GLN A 45 -4.34 6.76 6.48
CA GLN A 45 -3.85 8.00 7.09
C GLN A 45 -3.25 8.92 6.03
N TRP A 46 -4.11 9.41 5.14
CA TRP A 46 -3.75 10.40 4.13
C TRP A 46 -4.26 11.78 4.53
N ARG A 47 -3.42 12.79 4.35
CA ARG A 47 -3.87 14.18 4.24
C ARG A 47 -4.49 14.36 2.87
N VAL A 48 -5.69 14.91 2.82
CA VAL A 48 -6.48 15.07 1.59
C VAL A 48 -6.80 16.54 1.38
N GLY A 49 -6.55 17.03 0.16
CA GLY A 49 -6.94 18.36 -0.30
C GLY A 49 -7.97 18.28 -1.43
N MET A 50 -8.24 19.42 -2.10
CA MET A 50 -9.20 19.49 -3.20
C MET A 50 -8.90 18.54 -4.37
N GLY A 51 -7.64 18.13 -4.56
CA GLY A 51 -7.18 17.22 -5.61
C GLY A 51 -6.91 15.79 -5.16
N GLY A 52 -7.41 15.37 -3.99
CA GLY A 52 -7.14 14.05 -3.43
C GLY A 52 -5.99 14.02 -2.42
N ALA A 53 -5.37 12.85 -2.25
CA ALA A 53 -4.29 12.65 -1.29
C ALA A 53 -3.05 13.51 -1.64
N THR A 54 -2.52 14.22 -0.64
CA THR A 54 -1.32 15.07 -0.80
C THR A 54 -0.08 14.50 -0.11
N GLY A 55 -0.27 13.59 0.84
CA GLY A 55 0.78 12.92 1.60
C GLY A 55 0.19 12.17 2.80
N LEU A 56 0.96 11.27 3.40
CA LEU A 56 0.67 10.59 4.64
C LEU A 56 0.65 11.58 5.79
N ASP A 57 -0.19 11.31 6.79
CA ASP A 57 -0.11 12.03 8.05
C ASP A 57 1.08 11.52 8.89
N TYR A 58 2.21 12.22 8.80
CA TYR A 58 3.40 11.87 9.56
C TYR A 58 3.21 11.93 11.08
N ALA A 59 2.17 12.60 11.60
CA ALA A 59 1.84 12.52 13.02
C ALA A 59 1.40 11.11 13.46
N ALA A 60 0.84 10.32 12.55
CA ALA A 60 0.43 8.93 12.81
C ALA A 60 1.62 7.94 12.79
N VAL A 61 2.71 8.28 12.08
CA VAL A 61 3.86 7.37 11.88
C VAL A 61 4.46 6.90 13.23
N PRO A 62 4.80 7.78 14.20
CA PRO A 62 5.28 7.34 15.51
C PRO A 62 4.31 6.43 16.28
N VAL A 63 3.00 6.59 16.09
CA VAL A 63 1.99 5.75 16.74
C VAL A 63 2.04 4.34 16.16
N VAL A 64 2.04 4.23 14.83
CA VAL A 64 2.10 2.94 14.13
C VAL A 64 3.41 2.21 14.42
N LEU A 65 4.55 2.90 14.38
CA LEU A 65 5.86 2.31 14.70
C LEU A 65 5.90 1.74 16.12
N ARG A 66 5.29 2.42 17.10
CA ARG A 66 5.16 1.90 18.48
C ARG A 66 4.24 0.68 18.56
N LEU A 67 3.08 0.72 17.90
CA LEU A 67 2.13 -0.40 17.90
C LEU A 67 2.72 -1.66 17.26
N LYS A 68 3.60 -1.51 16.26
CA LYS A 68 4.32 -2.61 15.63
C LYS A 68 5.58 -3.06 16.36
N GLY A 69 5.93 -2.42 17.47
CA GLY A 69 7.12 -2.79 18.27
C GLY A 69 8.45 -2.51 17.58
N VAL A 70 8.48 -1.58 16.62
CA VAL A 70 9.70 -1.23 15.87
C VAL A 70 10.73 -0.58 16.79
N LEU A 71 11.97 -1.04 16.73
CA LEU A 71 13.05 -0.50 17.56
C LEU A 71 13.31 0.96 17.19
N ARG A 72 13.48 1.83 18.20
CA ARG A 72 13.68 3.28 18.01
C ARG A 72 14.83 3.61 17.05
N ALA A 73 15.87 2.76 17.01
CA ALA A 73 17.03 2.92 16.13
C ALA A 73 16.69 2.77 14.64
N GLU A 74 15.64 2.01 14.30
CA GLU A 74 15.22 1.75 12.92
C GLU A 74 14.29 2.83 12.37
N TRP A 75 13.75 3.70 13.24
CA TRP A 75 12.70 4.66 12.86
C TRP A 75 13.16 5.65 11.79
N THR A 76 14.41 6.10 11.85
CA THR A 76 14.94 7.06 10.86
C THR A 76 14.99 6.42 9.48
N GLN A 77 15.51 5.19 9.37
CA GLN A 77 15.59 4.50 8.09
C GLN A 77 14.19 4.17 7.56
N LEU A 78 13.33 3.60 8.41
CA LEU A 78 11.95 3.29 8.02
C LEU A 78 11.17 4.53 7.59
N PHE A 79 11.42 5.69 8.19
CA PHE A 79 10.77 6.91 7.75
C PHE A 79 11.18 7.29 6.33
N GLU A 80 12.45 7.13 5.95
CA GLU A 80 12.87 7.36 4.56
C GLU A 80 12.26 6.32 3.60
N ASP A 81 12.19 5.05 3.99
CA ASP A 81 11.54 4.01 3.17
C ASP A 81 10.05 4.32 2.95
N LEU A 82 9.35 4.79 3.99
CA LEU A 82 7.95 5.23 3.90
C LEU A 82 7.79 6.41 2.94
N ARG A 83 8.74 7.35 2.88
CA ARG A 83 8.69 8.48 1.94
C ARG A 83 8.83 8.03 0.49
N VAL A 84 9.64 7.01 0.23
CA VAL A 84 9.75 6.40 -1.11
C VAL A 84 8.41 5.77 -1.50
N MET A 85 7.82 4.96 -0.62
CA MET A 85 6.51 4.33 -0.86
C MET A 85 5.39 5.36 -1.03
N GLU A 86 5.37 6.41 -0.20
CA GLU A 86 4.42 7.51 -0.30
C GLU A 86 4.51 8.22 -1.66
N SER A 87 5.72 8.56 -2.11
CA SER A 87 5.93 9.20 -3.41
C SER A 87 5.37 8.33 -4.56
N ALA A 88 5.68 7.03 -4.55
CA ALA A 88 5.16 6.10 -5.55
C ALA A 88 3.62 6.03 -5.50
N ALA A 89 3.06 5.89 -4.31
CA ALA A 89 1.61 5.81 -4.12
C ALA A 89 0.89 7.09 -4.57
N LEU A 90 1.44 8.27 -4.28
CA LEU A 90 0.90 9.55 -4.76
C LEU A 90 0.96 9.66 -6.29
N GLN A 91 2.02 9.16 -6.93
CA GLN A 91 2.10 9.13 -8.40
C GLN A 91 1.03 8.21 -9.00
N THR A 92 0.77 7.06 -8.37
CA THR A 92 -0.27 6.12 -8.81
C THR A 92 -1.69 6.62 -8.54
N MET A 93 -1.93 7.33 -7.44
CA MET A 93 -3.26 7.83 -7.07
C MET A 93 -3.69 9.10 -7.80
N ARG A 94 -2.75 9.87 -8.35
CA ARG A 94 -3.08 11.08 -9.09
C ARG A 94 -3.85 10.70 -10.37
N PRO A 95 -4.97 11.38 -10.67
CA PRO A 95 -5.63 11.20 -11.95
C PRO A 95 -4.69 11.63 -13.09
N ALA A 96 -4.77 10.92 -14.22
CA ALA A 96 -4.04 11.24 -15.45
C ALA A 96 -4.49 12.58 -16.06
#